data_AF-A0A8X8CFN8-F1
#
_entry.id   AF-A0A8X8CFN8-F1
#
_cell.length_a   1.000
_cell.length_b   1.000
_cell.length_c   1.000
_cell.angle_alpha   90.00
_cell.angle_beta   90.00
_cell.angle_gamma   90.00
#
_symmetry.space_group_name_H-M   'P 1'
#
loop_
_entity.id
_entity.type
_entity.pdbx_description
1 polymer ?
#
loop_
_entity_poly.entity_id
_entity_poly.type
_entity_poly.pdbx_seq_one_letter_code
_entity_poly.pdbx_strand_id
1 'polypeptide(L)' 'MFDIQENSVPEEKVIVAIKQRNLLGTAFHPELTADTRWHSYFLKMASEAGEATSGSIVPAGGVDLSSYDGKPRIDLPIFQ' A
#
# COMPACT_ATOMS: atom_id res chain seq x y z
N MET A 1 39.52 6.69 -33.48
CA MET A 1 38.26 7.36 -33.12
C MET A 1 37.18 6.33 -33.38
N PHE A 2 36.66 5.67 -32.35
CA PHE A 2 35.56 4.72 -32.49
C PHE A 2 34.32 5.42 -31.95
N ASP A 3 33.35 5.68 -32.83
CA ASP A 3 32.06 6.24 -32.46
C ASP A 3 31.30 5.21 -31.62
N ILE A 4 31.10 5.52 -30.33
CA ILE A 4 30.21 4.77 -29.46
C ILE A 4 28.80 5.16 -29.90
N GLN A 5 28.14 4.30 -30.68
CA GLN A 5 26.71 4.44 -30.95
C GLN A 5 25.96 4.21 -29.63
N GLU A 6 25.42 5.30 -29.08
CA GLU A 6 24.49 5.31 -27.97
C GLU A 6 23.22 4.59 -28.41
N ASN A 7 23.12 3.30 -28.07
CA ASN A 7 21.90 2.53 -28.27
C ASN A 7 20.83 3.06 -27.31
N SER A 8 19.95 3.93 -27.80
CA SER A 8 18.74 4.33 -27.09
C SER A 8 17.84 3.10 -26.93
N VAL A 9 17.83 2.51 -25.72
CA VAL A 9 16.89 1.43 -25.37
C VAL A 9 15.47 2.01 -25.42
N PRO A 10 14.53 1.39 -26.15
CA PRO A 10 13.15 1.87 -26.16
C PRO A 10 12.59 1.88 -24.74
N GLU A 11 12.02 3.01 -24.33
CA GLU A 11 11.39 3.16 -23.00
C GLU A 11 10.16 2.25 -22.90
N GLU A 12 10.38 1.03 -22.43
CA GLU A 12 9.31 0.07 -22.18
C GLU A 12 8.50 0.52 -20.96
N LYS A 13 7.20 0.74 -21.16
CA LYS A 13 6.29 1.12 -20.08
C LYS A 13 5.93 -0.12 -19.27
N VAL A 14 6.31 -0.13 -17.99
CA VAL A 14 6.04 -1.22 -17.06
C VAL A 14 5.06 -0.76 -15.97
N ILE A 15 4.14 -1.64 -15.58
CA ILE A 15 3.21 -1.38 -14.46
C ILE A 15 3.98 -1.57 -13.15
N VAL A 16 4.06 -0.51 -12.33
CA VAL A 16 4.81 -0.50 -11.06
C VAL A 16 3.93 -0.39 -9.82
N ALA A 17 2.64 -0.10 -10.00
CA ALA A 17 1.66 -0.05 -8.93
C ALA A 17 0.25 -0.39 -9.45
N ILE A 18 -0.56 -1.03 -8.61
CA ILE A 18 -1.95 -1.39 -8.91
C ILE A 18 -2.87 -1.05 -7.73
N LYS A 19 -4.14 -0.74 -8.02
CA LYS A 19 -5.20 -0.59 -7.02
C LYS A 19 -6.38 -1.48 -7.40
N GLN A 20 -6.85 -2.30 -6.47
CA GLN A 20 -8.05 -3.13 -6.63
C GLN A 20 -8.92 -3.03 -5.38
N ARG A 21 -10.08 -2.36 -5.50
CA ARG A 21 -10.96 -2.06 -4.35
C ARG A 21 -10.16 -1.36 -3.23
N ASN A 22 -10.05 -1.98 -2.06
CA ASN A 22 -9.30 -1.53 -0.89
C ASN A 22 -7.85 -2.06 -0.85
N LEU A 23 -7.39 -2.76 -1.89
CA LEU A 23 -6.01 -3.23 -2.02
C LEU A 23 -5.17 -2.25 -2.84
N LEU A 24 -3.95 -1.98 -2.37
CA LEU A 24 -2.91 -1.22 -3.06
C LEU A 24 -1.64 -2.07 -3.08
N GLY A 25 -1.06 -2.25 -4.26
CA GLY A 25 0.20 -2.99 -4.43
C GLY A 25 1.22 -2.16 -5.19
N THR A 26 2.48 -2.21 -4.74
CA THR A 26 3.62 -1.54 -5.38
C THR A 26 4.72 -2.57 -5.64
N ALA A 27 5.36 -2.49 -6.82
CA ALA A 27 6.52 -3.33 -7.17
C ALA A 27 7.84 -2.79 -6.55
N PHE A 28 7.75 -1.67 -5.83
CA PHE A 28 8.85 -1.00 -5.14
C PHE A 28 8.48 -0.81 -3.66
N HIS A 29 9.49 -0.43 -2.87
CA HIS A 29 9.41 -0.19 -1.44
C HIS A 29 9.23 1.31 -1.15
N PRO A 30 7.99 1.83 -1.00
CA PRO A 30 7.76 3.26 -0.76
C PRO A 30 8.39 3.76 0.55
N GLU A 31 8.71 2.89 1.49
CA GLU A 31 9.35 3.18 2.78
C GLU A 31 10.85 3.53 2.67
N LEU A 32 11.51 3.16 1.56
CA LEU A 32 12.93 3.45 1.34
C LEU A 32 13.19 4.84 0.78
N THR A 33 12.14 5.63 0.54
CA THR A 33 12.23 7.02 0.12
C THR A 33 11.61 7.94 1.18
N ALA A 34 12.07 9.20 1.24
CA ALA A 34 11.47 10.23 2.08
C ALA A 34 10.11 10.72 1.55
N ASP A 35 9.73 10.33 0.33
CA ASP A 35 8.47 10.71 -0.29
C ASP A 35 7.29 9.92 0.31
N THR A 36 6.42 10.62 1.03
CA THR A 36 5.27 10.04 1.73
C THR A 36 3.99 9.99 0.91
N ARG A 37 4.02 10.33 -0.40
CA ARG A 37 2.80 10.41 -1.22
C ARG A 37 2.09 9.08 -1.36
N TRP A 38 2.81 7.97 -1.52
CA TRP A 38 2.21 6.62 -1.56
C TRP A 38 1.55 6.23 -0.24
N HIS A 39 2.20 6.53 0.88
CA HIS A 39 1.62 6.33 2.22
C HIS A 39 0.36 7.16 2.42
N SER A 40 0.40 8.44 2.04
CA SER A 40 -0.74 9.35 2.13
C SER A 40 -1.91 8.88 1.26
N TYR A 41 -1.62 8.38 0.07
CA TYR A 41 -2.62 7.81 -0.82
C TYR A 41 -3.30 6.58 -0.21
N PHE A 42 -2.53 5.66 0.38
CA PHE A 42 -3.08 4.50 1.08
C PHE A 42 -3.99 4.89 2.25
N LEU A 43 -3.58 5.87 3.07
CA LEU A 43 -4.40 6.35 4.19
C LEU A 43 -5.72 6.97 3.72
N LYS A 44 -5.71 7.72 2.62
CA LYS A 44 -6.93 8.25 2.02
C LYS A 44 -7.86 7.14 1.52
N MET A 45 -7.31 6.06 0.96
CA MET A 45 -8.13 4.90 0.57
C MET A 45 -8.82 4.26 1.78
N ALA A 46 -8.16 4.24 2.95
CA ALA A 46 -8.75 3.69 4.17
C ALA A 46 -9.94 4.54 4.67
N SER A 47 -9.89 5.87 4.55
CA SER A 47 -11.04 6.72 4.88
C SER A 47 -12.22 6.51 3.92
N GLU A 48 -11.94 6.33 2.63
CA GLU A 48 -12.99 6.07 1.61
C GLU A 48 -13.63 4.69 1.82
N ALA A 49 -12.88 3.68 2.28
CA ALA A 49 -13.41 2.36 2.57
C ALA A 49 -14.42 2.36 3.73
N GLY A 50 -14.27 3.29 4.69
CA GLY A 50 -15.19 3.46 5.81
C GLY A 50 -16.57 3.98 5.41
N GLU A 51 -16.70 4.68 4.27
CA GLU A 51 -17.98 5.21 3.79
C GLU A 51 -18.90 4.14 3.21
N ALA A 52 -18.35 3.00 2.75
CA ALA A 52 -19.13 1.84 2.32
C ALA A 52 -19.74 1.05 3.50
N THR A 53 -19.28 1.30 4.74
CA THR A 53 -19.85 0.75 5.98
C THR A 53 -20.44 1.89 6.81
N SER A 54 -21.68 2.27 6.48
CA SER A 54 -22.49 3.05 7.43
C SER A 54 -22.68 2.24 8.71
N GLY A 55 -22.05 2.65 9.81
CA GLY A 55 -22.31 2.05 11.12
C GLY A 55 -21.28 2.35 12.21
N SER A 56 -21.44 3.50 12.87
CA SER A 56 -21.10 3.73 14.29
C SER A 56 -19.62 3.66 14.70
N ILE A 57 -18.89 4.78 14.56
CA ILE A 57 -17.74 5.06 15.42
C ILE A 57 -18.22 6.02 16.51
N VAL A 58 -18.46 5.49 17.70
CA VAL A 58 -18.62 6.28 18.93
C VAL A 58 -17.21 6.61 19.44
N PRO A 59 -16.88 7.86 19.81
CA PRO A 59 -15.57 8.16 20.37
C PRO A 59 -15.56 7.66 21.82
N ALA A 60 -15.11 6.44 22.05
CA ALA A 60 -14.82 5.95 23.39
C ALA A 60 -13.34 6.23 23.70
N GLY A 61 -13.11 7.29 24.47
CA GLY A 61 -11.84 7.48 25.17
C GLY A 61 -11.58 6.30 26.11
N GLY A 62 -10.32 5.87 26.17
CA GLY A 62 -9.86 4.81 27.06
C GLY A 62 -8.87 3.88 26.36
N VAL A 63 -7.59 4.26 26.35
CA VAL A 63 -6.50 3.34 26.05
C VAL A 63 -6.40 2.34 27.20
N ASP A 64 -6.71 1.07 26.95
CA ASP A 64 -6.27 -0.03 27.80
C ASP A 64 -5.29 -0.91 27.00
N LEU A 65 -4.06 -0.96 27.49
CA LEU A 65 -2.89 -1.54 26.83
C LEU A 65 -2.68 -3.03 27.17
N SER A 66 -3.65 -3.71 27.77
CA SER A 66 -3.52 -5.12 28.13
C SER A 66 -4.35 -6.03 27.23
N SER A 67 -3.78 -6.47 26.09
CA SER A 67 -4.08 -7.76 25.44
C SER A 67 -3.21 -7.96 24.18
N TYR A 68 -1.91 -8.13 24.37
CA TYR A 68 -1.07 -8.76 23.35
C TYR A 68 -1.32 -10.28 23.38
N ASP A 69 -2.42 -10.74 22.76
CA ASP A 69 -2.54 -12.15 22.39
C ASP A 69 -1.74 -12.36 21.09
N GLY A 70 -0.57 -12.99 21.23
CA GLY A 70 0.47 -13.12 20.21
C GLY A 70 0.11 -14.05 19.05
N LYS A 71 -0.85 -13.67 18.21
CA LYS A 71 -1.05 -14.29 16.89
C LYS A 71 -1.19 -13.23 15.80
N PRO A 72 -0.22 -13.09 14.88
CA PRO A 72 -0.47 -12.34 13.66
C PRO A 72 -1.49 -13.12 12.83
N ARG A 73 -2.74 -12.65 12.82
CA ARG A 73 -3.81 -13.16 11.96
C ARG A 73 -3.53 -12.73 10.52
N ILE A 74 -2.62 -13.43 9.85
CA ILE A 74 -2.42 -13.31 8.40
C ILE A 74 -3.24 -14.44 7.76
N ASP A 75 -4.57 -14.35 7.88
CA ASP A 75 -5.48 -15.23 7.15
C ASP A 75 -5.62 -14.71 5.72
N LEU A 76 -4.56 -14.88 4.92
CA LEU A 76 -4.65 -14.81 3.47
C LEU A 76 -4.91 -16.22 2.95
N PRO A 77 -5.94 -16.43 2.11
CA PRO A 77 -6.20 -17.75 1.53
C PRO A 77 -5.01 -18.15 0.67
N ILE A 78 -4.30 -19.20 1.09
CA ILE A 78 -3.28 -19.84 0.27
C ILE A 78 -4.01 -20.61 -0.83
N PHE A 79 -3.88 -20.15 -2.07
CA PHE A 79 -4.29 -20.94 -3.23
C PHE A 79 -3.12 -21.87 -3.58
N GLN A 80 -3.28 -23.16 -3.27
CA GLN A 80 -2.39 -24.25 -3.69
C GLN A 80 -2.76 -24.75 -5.08
#